data_AF-A0A351ES67-F1
#
_entry.id   AF-A0A351ES67-F1
#
_cell.length_a   1.000
_cell.length_b   1.000
_cell.length_c   1.000
_cell.angle_alpha   90.00
_cell.angle_beta   90.00
_cell.angle_gamma   90.00
#
_symmetry.space_group_name_H-M   'P 1'
#
loop_
_entity.id
_entity.type
_entity.pdbx_description
1 polymer ?
#
loop_
_entity_poly.entity_id
_entity_poly.type
_entity_poly.pdbx_seq_one_letter_code
_entity_poly.pdbx_strand_id
1 'polypeptide(L)' 'MVEFGVSMFPTDKAIDPMSVAIEAENRGFESLWFPEHSHIPTSRATPWGGREGAPPLPEEYWRTHEQFVALGMA' A
#
# COMPACT_ATOMS: atom_id res chain seq x y z
N MET A 1 17.08 15.09 -14.81
CA MET A 1 17.63 13.80 -14.32
C MET A 1 16.45 12.86 -14.10
N VAL A 2 16.62 11.54 -14.12
CA VAL A 2 15.51 10.62 -13.83
C VAL A 2 15.37 10.48 -12.31
N GLU A 3 14.15 10.58 -11.81
CA GLU A 3 13.80 10.41 -10.38
C GLU A 3 13.08 9.06 -10.20
N PHE A 4 13.35 8.40 -9.08
CA PHE A 4 12.76 7.11 -8.73
C PHE A 4 12.04 7.22 -7.40
N GLY A 5 10.86 6.59 -7.29
CA GLY A 5 10.10 6.49 -6.06
C GLY A 5 9.82 5.04 -5.65
N VAL A 6 9.44 4.86 -4.40
CA VAL A 6 9.01 3.58 -3.83
C VAL A 6 7.49 3.62 -3.63
N SER A 7 6.80 2.51 -3.93
CA SER A 7 5.39 2.33 -3.57
C SER A 7 5.17 0.97 -2.95
N MET A 8 4.44 0.93 -1.84
CA MET A 8 4.07 -0.31 -1.15
C MET A 8 2.79 -0.14 -0.34
N PHE A 9 2.08 -1.23 -0.09
CA PHE A 9 1.01 -1.25 0.90
C PHE A 9 1.59 -1.23 2.32
N PRO A 10 1.32 -0.21 3.15
CA PRO A 10 1.72 -0.21 4.56
C PRO A 10 0.77 -1.13 5.34
N THR A 11 1.21 -2.32 5.70
CA THR A 11 0.39 -3.29 6.45
C THR A 11 1.15 -3.80 7.67
N ASP A 12 0.43 -4.41 8.61
CA ASP A 12 1.01 -5.07 9.78
C ASP A 12 1.95 -6.25 9.44
N LYS A 13 1.96 -6.69 8.17
CA LYS A 13 2.83 -7.75 7.65
C LYS A 13 4.04 -7.24 6.87
N ALA A 14 4.21 -5.93 6.74
CA ALA A 14 5.30 -5.31 5.99
C ALA A 14 6.27 -4.54 6.91
N ILE A 15 7.34 -3.99 6.33
CA ILE A 15 8.18 -3.00 7.01
C ILE A 15 7.31 -1.82 7.46
N ASP A 16 7.56 -1.29 8.65
CA ASP A 16 6.77 -0.18 9.17
C ASP A 16 7.02 1.12 8.37
N PRO A 17 6.04 2.04 8.34
CA PRO A 17 6.13 3.26 7.52
C PRO A 17 7.36 4.13 7.79
N MET A 18 7.79 4.27 9.05
CA MET A 18 8.95 5.09 9.41
C MET A 18 10.23 4.46 8.89
N SER A 19 10.42 3.16 9.13
CA SER A 19 11.62 2.45 8.68
C SER A 19 11.76 2.48 7.15
N VAL A 20 10.68 2.29 6.39
CA VAL A 20 10.78 2.33 4.92
C VAL A 20 11.05 3.73 4.38
N ALA A 21 10.53 4.79 5.01
CA ALA A 21 10.82 6.17 4.63
C ALA A 21 12.31 6.49 4.78
N ILE A 22 12.88 6.20 5.96
CA ILE A 22 14.32 6.37 6.24
C ILE A 22 15.17 5.59 5.23
N GLU A 23 14.81 4.33 4.96
CA GLU A 23 15.58 3.50 4.05
C GLU A 23 15.47 3.95 2.58
N ALA A 24 14.33 4.51 2.17
CA ALA A 24 14.12 5.09 0.85
C ALA A 24 14.98 6.34 0.64
N GLU A 25 14.98 7.27 1.60
CA GLU A 25 15.81 8.48 1.57
C GLU A 25 17.31 8.13 1.54
N ASN A 26 17.75 7.21 2.41
CA ASN A 26 19.15 6.76 2.47
C ASN A 26 19.65 6.14 1.15
N ARG A 27 18.73 5.66 0.30
CA ARG A 27 19.03 5.08 -1.03
C ARG A 27 18.86 6.07 -2.17
N GLY A 28 18.47 7.32 -1.88
CA GLY A 28 18.29 8.36 -2.88
C GLY A 28 17.01 8.21 -3.70
N PHE A 29 15.99 7.53 -3.18
CA PHE A 29 14.64 7.62 -3.76
C PHE A 29 14.05 8.98 -3.43
N GLU A 30 13.36 9.55 -4.40
CA GLU A 30 12.80 10.91 -4.32
C GLU A 30 11.46 10.91 -3.57
N SER A 31 10.67 9.85 -3.68
CA SER A 31 9.34 9.78 -3.08
C SER A 31 8.96 8.39 -2.57
N LEU A 32 8.08 8.39 -1.58
CA LEU A 32 7.42 7.21 -1.03
C LEU A 32 5.90 7.38 -1.16
N TRP A 33 5.23 6.37 -1.71
CA TRP A 33 3.80 6.40 -1.98
C TRP A 33 3.08 5.20 -1.35
N PHE A 34 2.09 5.49 -0.51
CA PHE A 34 1.18 4.47 0.00
C PHE A 34 -0.12 4.48 -0.81
N PRO A 35 -0.59 3.32 -1.33
CA PRO A 35 -1.86 3.23 -2.01
C PRO A 35 -3.01 3.33 -0.99
N GLU A 36 -4.13 3.88 -1.44
CA GLU A 36 -5.36 3.94 -0.65
C GLU A 36 -6.55 3.55 -1.52
N HIS A 37 -7.48 2.78 -0.94
CA HIS A 37 -8.68 2.33 -1.62
C HIS A 37 -9.90 2.46 -0.70
N SER A 38 -10.36 3.69 -0.53
CA SER A 38 -11.44 4.06 0.40
C SER A 38 -12.74 3.23 0.29
N HIS A 39 -13.04 2.70 -0.89
CA HIS A 39 -14.28 1.95 -1.14
C HIS A 39 -14.02 0.58 -1.74
N ILE A 40 -13.97 -0.45 -0.90
CA ILE A 40 -13.93 -1.84 -1.35
C ILE A 40 -15.23 -2.52 -0.94
N PRO A 41 -15.96 -3.15 -1.88
CA PRO A 41 -17.16 -3.89 -1.54
C PRO A 41 -16.86 -4.97 -0.49
N THR A 42 -17.65 -5.02 0.59
CA THR A 42 -17.57 -6.09 1.58
C THR A 42 -18.16 -7.40 1.05
N SER A 43 -19.13 -7.30 0.14
CA SER A 43 -19.67 -8.45 -0.60
C SER A 43 -18.64 -9.05 -1.56
N ARG A 44 -18.68 -10.38 -1.71
CA ARG A 44 -17.89 -11.16 -2.68
C ARG A 44 -18.76 -11.77 -3.78
N ALA A 45 -19.94 -11.20 -4.02
CA ALA A 45 -20.88 -11.67 -5.04
C ALA A 45 -20.31 -11.60 -6.47
N THR A 46 -19.41 -10.65 -6.72
CA THR A 46 -18.63 -10.57 -7.97
C THR A 46 -17.15 -10.86 -7.68
N PRO A 47 -16.41 -11.45 -8.64
CA PRO A 47 -14.98 -11.67 -8.50
C PRO A 47 -14.20 -10.37 -8.28
N TRP A 48 -13.11 -10.47 -7.52
CA TRP A 48 -12.18 -9.35 -7.35
C TRP A 48 -11.64 -8.86 -8.70
N GLY A 49 -11.53 -7.54 -8.87
CA GLY A 49 -11.09 -6.91 -10.10
C GLY A 49 -12.02 -7.11 -11.30
N GLY A 50 -13.23 -7.64 -11.09
CA GLY A 50 -14.21 -7.90 -12.15
C GLY A 50 -13.79 -8.99 -13.14
N ARG A 51 -12.79 -9.82 -12.81
CA ARG A 51 -12.27 -10.87 -13.68
C ARG A 51 -12.76 -12.25 -13.24
N GLU A 52 -13.40 -12.97 -14.14
CA GLU A 52 -13.81 -14.35 -13.89
C GLU A 52 -12.60 -15.22 -13.54
N GLY A 53 -12.74 -16.07 -12.51
CA GLY A 53 -11.65 -16.92 -12.01
C GLY A 53 -10.57 -16.19 -11.20
N ALA A 54 -10.75 -14.90 -10.88
CA ALA A 54 -9.82 -14.19 -10.01
C ALA A 54 -9.71 -14.86 -8.62
N PRO A 55 -8.52 -14.84 -7.98
CA PRO A 55 -8.39 -15.28 -6.60
C PRO A 55 -9.21 -14.40 -5.65
N PRO A 56 -9.36 -14.80 -4.37
CA PRO A 56 -9.93 -13.93 -3.35
C PRO A 56 -9.23 -12.56 -3.31
N LEU A 57 -9.96 -11.53 -2.83
CA LEU A 57 -9.39 -10.21 -2.60
C LEU A 57 -8.10 -10.34 -1.76
N PRO A 58 -6.96 -9.78 -2.23
CA PRO A 58 -5.71 -9.81 -1.48
C PRO A 58 -5.81 -9.15 -0.10
N GLU A 59 -5.04 -9.63 0.87
CA GLU A 59 -5.21 -9.21 2.25
C GLU A 59 -4.70 -7.80 2.57
N GLU A 60 -3.84 -7.24 1.73
CA GLU A 60 -3.35 -5.88 1.89
C GLU A 60 -4.50 -4.86 1.85
N TYR A 61 -5.54 -5.10 1.06
CA TYR A 61 -6.67 -4.20 0.87
C TYR A 61 -7.55 -3.94 2.11
N TRP A 62 -7.43 -4.77 3.15
CA TRP A 62 -8.17 -4.65 4.41
C TRP A 62 -7.25 -4.67 5.64
N ARG A 63 -5.93 -4.82 5.42
CA ARG A 63 -4.87 -4.69 6.44
C ARG A 63 -4.07 -3.40 6.34
N THR A 64 -4.30 -2.60 5.30
CA THR A 64 -3.58 -1.32 5.11
C THR A 64 -3.82 -0.43 6.33
N HIS A 65 -2.73 0.11 6.88
CA HIS A 65 -2.78 1.13 7.91
C HIS A 65 -3.53 2.37 7.40
N GLU A 66 -4.14 3.11 8.32
CA GLU A 66 -4.78 4.38 7.98
C GLU A 66 -3.75 5.33 7.34
N GLN A 67 -4.10 5.92 6.21
CA GLN A 67 -3.15 6.60 5.34
C GLN A 67 -2.49 7.81 6.01
N PHE A 68 -3.23 8.65 6.73
CA PHE A 68 -2.67 9.83 7.40
C PHE A 68 -1.77 9.44 8.58
N VAL A 69 -2.11 8.39 9.32
CA VAL A 69 -1.26 7.87 10.39
C VAL A 69 0.04 7.30 9.82
N ALA A 70 -0.05 6.48 8.77
CA ALA A 70 1.13 5.89 8.13
C ALA A 70 2.05 6.96 7.55
N LEU A 71 1.49 7.97 6.86
CA LEU A 71 2.27 9.09 6.32
C LEU A 71 2.80 10.04 7.41
N GLY A 72 2.11 10.17 8.55
CA GLY A 72 2.61 10.96 9.68
C GLY A 72 3.75 10.29 10.45
N MET A 73 3.92 8.97 10.28
CA MET A 73 5.06 8.21 10.81
C MET A 73 6.26 8.22 9.86
N ALA A 74 6.00 8.25 8.55
CA ALA A 74 6.98 8.30 7.47
C ALA A 74 7.66 9.67 7.38
#